data_AF-A0A7V4SX97-F1
#
_entry.id   AF-A0A7V4SX97-F1
#
_cell.length_a   1.000
_cell.length_b   1.000
_cell.length_c   1.000
_cell.angle_alpha   90.00
_cell.angle_beta   90.00
_cell.angle_gamma   90.00
#
_symmetry.space_group_name_H-M   'P 1'
#
loop_
_entity.id
_entity.type
_entity.pdbx_description
1 polymer ?
#
loop_
_entity_poly.entity_id
_entity_poly.type
_entity_poly.pdbx_seq_one_letter_code
_entity_poly.pdbx_strand_id
1 'polypeptide(L)'
;MNLLKTLSVVIILLCLYSQAAAKMPHLPASMRTTHFIVRYDPSDPYLAKLTAKAAEEELIKISQDLGVSVNRTRPFRLLVYPTHIGFIEAGGLEENKFTVGTAASWNETISVDASGAFAPIEEVIAHEITHAIIFRALGNRVSELPLWLNEGLAKHRSEGLTHEDKEMIANAAANGTLIPLNHLVRQFPSDRIALAYAQSASAVDYMVRKYGKSAPRKLLTELARSGSLDKAMMKATGKTVSQFAADWYSTTTAKYWTIRLTRIGSAVVSTAMAILAIAAFLVRRKQKIEAAKRWEQEEFEKMLRKQLDNGWPR
;
A
#
# COMPACT_ATOMS: atom_id res chain seq x y z
N MET A 1 -1.87 1.69 -29.42
CA MET A 1 -1.98 3.02 -28.78
C MET A 1 -2.69 2.81 -27.46
N ASN A 2 -2.18 3.39 -26.36
CA ASN A 2 -2.52 3.13 -24.94
C ASN A 2 -1.62 2.13 -24.20
N LEU A 3 -0.31 2.24 -24.37
CA LEU A 3 0.62 2.10 -23.24
C LEU A 3 0.82 3.51 -22.68
N LEU A 4 0.16 3.83 -21.56
CA LEU A 4 0.41 4.96 -20.63
C LEU A 4 -0.85 5.12 -19.75
N LYS A 5 -1.18 4.10 -18.97
CA LYS A 5 -1.84 4.32 -17.68
C LYS A 5 -0.75 4.12 -16.65
N THR A 6 0.02 5.18 -16.41
CA THR A 6 1.00 5.25 -15.34
C THR A 6 0.29 4.99 -14.01
N LEU A 7 0.81 4.05 -13.22
CA LEU A 7 0.40 3.87 -11.83
C LEU A 7 0.66 5.18 -11.08
N SER A 8 -0.39 5.96 -10.82
CA SER A 8 -0.32 7.07 -9.87
C SER A 8 -0.54 6.51 -8.47
N VAL A 9 0.50 5.96 -7.87
CA VAL A 9 0.50 5.72 -6.42
C VAL A 9 1.02 7.00 -5.78
N VAL A 10 0.09 7.78 -5.22
CA VAL A 10 0.42 8.96 -4.43
C VAL A 10 0.92 8.49 -3.06
N ILE A 11 2.15 8.89 -2.69
CA ILE A 11 2.81 8.44 -1.46
C ILE A 11 2.77 9.58 -0.46
N ILE A 12 1.84 9.51 0.49
CA ILE A 12 1.68 10.54 1.52
C ILE A 12 2.49 10.16 2.77
N LEU A 13 3.68 10.73 2.92
CA LEU A 13 4.64 10.35 3.95
C LEU A 13 4.48 11.19 5.22
N LEU A 14 4.20 10.52 6.35
CA LEU A 14 4.32 11.09 7.68
C LEU A 14 5.79 11.34 8.03
N CYS A 15 6.27 12.57 7.85
CA CYS A 15 7.62 12.94 8.24
C CYS A 15 7.66 13.46 9.69
N LEU A 16 8.22 12.66 10.61
CA LEU A 16 8.75 13.16 11.88
C LEU A 16 10.08 13.87 11.59
N TYR A 17 10.03 15.14 11.19
CA TYR A 17 11.22 15.87 10.77
C TYR A 17 12.14 16.26 11.94
N SER A 18 13.44 15.96 11.82
CA SER A 18 14.53 16.61 12.55
C SER A 18 14.98 17.89 11.83
N GLN A 19 15.37 18.90 12.58
CA GLN A 19 15.78 20.23 12.09
C GLN A 19 16.97 20.18 11.10
N ALA A 20 16.71 20.14 9.80
CA ALA A 20 17.67 20.54 8.78
C ALA A 20 17.02 21.64 7.94
N ALA A 21 17.66 22.81 7.90
CA ALA A 21 17.10 24.04 7.37
C ALA A 21 16.84 23.94 5.86
N ALA A 22 15.56 23.73 5.48
CA ALA A 22 15.10 23.84 4.12
C ALA A 22 15.26 25.28 3.59
N LYS A 23 15.70 25.41 2.34
CA LYS A 23 15.82 26.69 1.61
C LYS A 23 14.41 27.06 1.13
N MET A 24 13.60 27.68 1.99
CA MET A 24 12.18 27.93 1.70
C MET A 24 11.98 28.82 0.46
N PRO A 25 11.15 28.43 -0.52
CA PRO A 25 10.29 29.38 -1.20
C PRO A 25 9.40 29.98 -0.11
N HIS A 26 9.67 31.24 0.25
CA HIS A 26 8.90 31.92 1.27
C HIS A 26 7.45 32.00 0.83
N LEU A 27 6.51 31.61 1.70
CA LEU A 27 5.08 31.88 1.56
C LEU A 27 4.78 33.18 2.33
N PRO A 28 5.08 34.38 1.76
CA PRO A 28 5.13 35.64 2.51
C PRO A 28 3.75 36.12 2.91
N ALA A 29 2.72 35.76 2.14
CA ALA A 29 1.36 36.16 2.40
C ALA A 29 0.73 35.26 3.46
N SER A 30 -0.23 35.83 4.20
CA SER A 30 -1.00 35.08 5.18
C SER A 30 -2.46 35.50 5.19
N MET A 31 -3.35 34.54 5.32
CA MET A 31 -4.76 34.79 5.59
C MET A 31 -5.22 33.95 6.79
N ARG A 32 -6.27 34.40 7.47
CA ARG A 32 -6.82 33.70 8.62
C ARG A 32 -8.24 33.26 8.30
N THR A 33 -8.54 32.02 8.64
CA THR A 33 -9.91 31.48 8.60
C THR A 33 -10.37 31.19 10.04
N THR A 34 -11.47 30.45 10.18
CA THR A 34 -12.04 30.07 11.48
C THR A 34 -11.05 29.22 12.30
N HIS A 35 -10.40 28.25 11.66
CA HIS A 35 -9.51 27.28 12.30
C HIS A 35 -8.09 27.23 11.73
N PHE A 36 -7.76 28.03 10.72
CA PHE A 36 -6.44 28.01 10.10
C PHE A 36 -5.77 29.38 10.05
N ILE A 37 -4.45 29.35 10.17
CA ILE A 37 -3.55 30.40 9.69
C ILE A 37 -2.92 29.85 8.41
N VAL A 38 -3.29 30.42 7.28
CA VAL A 38 -2.89 29.95 5.96
C VAL A 38 -1.73 30.81 5.48
N ARG A 39 -0.62 30.18 5.08
CA ARG A 39 0.52 30.81 4.41
C ARG A 39 0.51 30.39 2.95
N TYR A 40 0.73 31.34 2.05
CA TYR A 40 0.64 31.09 0.61
C TYR A 40 1.51 32.06 -0.19
N ASP A 41 1.69 31.75 -1.47
CA ASP A 41 2.34 32.62 -2.46
C ASP A 41 1.34 33.69 -2.97
N PRO A 42 1.64 35.00 -2.84
CA PRO A 42 0.73 36.07 -3.26
C PRO A 42 0.47 36.12 -4.77
N SER A 43 1.23 35.40 -5.61
CA SER A 43 0.96 35.28 -7.04
C SER A 43 -0.30 34.46 -7.35
N ASP A 44 -0.71 33.56 -6.44
CA ASP A 44 -1.95 32.79 -6.57
C ASP A 44 -2.79 32.79 -5.27
N PRO A 45 -3.42 33.93 -4.94
CA PRO A 45 -4.29 34.04 -3.77
C PRO A 45 -5.59 33.26 -3.94
N TYR A 46 -5.97 32.90 -5.17
CA TYR A 46 -7.20 32.17 -5.44
C TYR A 46 -7.05 30.71 -5.02
N LEU A 47 -5.97 30.06 -5.40
CA LEU A 47 -5.66 28.69 -4.98
C LEU A 47 -5.59 28.57 -3.46
N ALA A 48 -4.97 29.54 -2.79
CA ALA A 48 -4.93 29.59 -1.33
C ALA A 48 -6.32 29.68 -0.69
N LYS A 49 -7.24 30.49 -1.25
CA LYS A 49 -8.62 30.58 -0.77
C LYS A 49 -9.39 29.27 -1.00
N LEU A 50 -9.22 28.64 -2.16
CA LEU A 50 -9.85 27.35 -2.48
C LEU A 50 -9.39 26.26 -1.50
N THR A 51 -8.07 26.14 -1.31
CA THR A 51 -7.45 25.23 -0.35
C THR A 51 -7.95 25.48 1.07
N ALA A 52 -7.99 26.74 1.51
CA ALA A 52 -8.45 27.10 2.84
C ALA A 52 -9.93 26.78 3.08
N LYS A 53 -10.77 26.95 2.06
CA LYS A 53 -12.18 26.57 2.12
C LYS A 53 -12.35 25.06 2.26
N ALA A 54 -11.68 24.28 1.42
CA ALA A 54 -11.68 22.82 1.51
C ALA A 54 -11.17 22.33 2.88
N ALA A 55 -10.12 22.98 3.41
CA ALA A 55 -9.58 22.67 4.73
C ALA A 55 -10.58 22.92 5.87
N GLU A 56 -11.33 24.02 5.85
CA GLU A 56 -12.39 24.27 6.83
C GLU A 56 -13.50 23.23 6.78
N GLU A 57 -13.95 22.88 5.57
CA GLU A 57 -15.01 21.89 5.37
C GLU A 57 -14.58 20.49 5.86
N GLU A 58 -13.39 20.04 5.46
CA GLU A 58 -12.89 18.73 5.87
C GLU A 58 -12.54 18.68 7.36
N LEU A 59 -12.01 19.76 7.94
CA LEU A 59 -11.75 19.83 9.37
C LEU A 59 -13.01 19.58 10.20
N ILE A 60 -14.11 20.23 9.85
CA ILE A 60 -15.37 20.03 10.58
C ILE A 60 -15.85 18.59 10.49
N LYS A 61 -15.88 18.01 9.28
CA LYS A 61 -16.37 16.65 9.11
C LYS A 61 -15.46 15.63 9.83
N ILE A 62 -14.14 15.74 9.67
CA ILE A 62 -13.16 14.82 10.25
C ILE A 62 -13.13 14.93 11.78
N SER A 63 -13.18 16.16 12.31
CA SER A 63 -13.20 16.39 13.76
C SER A 63 -14.44 15.78 14.42
N GLN A 64 -15.60 15.85 13.76
CA GLN A 64 -16.83 15.20 14.21
C GLN A 64 -16.73 13.66 14.15
N ASP A 65 -16.25 13.12 13.04
CA ASP A 65 -16.13 11.68 12.83
C ASP A 65 -15.14 11.04 13.82
N LEU A 66 -14.03 11.71 14.12
CA LEU A 66 -13.02 11.24 15.08
C LEU A 66 -13.29 11.68 16.52
N GLY A 67 -14.27 12.55 16.75
CA GLY A 67 -14.69 12.99 18.08
C GLY A 67 -13.72 13.94 18.76
N VAL A 68 -13.00 14.76 18.00
CA VAL A 68 -11.99 15.69 18.49
C VAL A 68 -12.55 17.10 18.41
N SER A 69 -12.63 17.81 19.54
CA SER A 69 -13.08 19.20 19.53
C SER A 69 -12.01 20.11 18.93
N VAL A 70 -12.39 20.86 17.90
CA VAL A 70 -11.60 21.96 17.34
C VAL A 70 -12.17 23.29 17.82
N ASN A 71 -11.29 24.22 18.18
CA ASN A 71 -11.69 25.56 18.62
C ASN A 71 -10.92 26.64 17.87
N ARG A 72 -11.48 27.86 17.88
CA ARG A 72 -10.95 29.01 17.14
C ARG A 72 -9.69 29.62 17.76
N THR A 73 -9.41 29.30 19.02
CA THR A 73 -8.28 29.87 19.78
C THR A 73 -6.97 29.13 19.50
N ARG A 74 -7.03 27.91 18.95
CA ARG A 74 -5.84 27.12 18.57
C ARG A 74 -5.90 26.72 17.08
N PRO A 75 -5.67 27.67 16.16
CA PRO A 75 -5.71 27.39 14.73
C PRO A 75 -4.56 26.47 14.30
N PHE A 76 -4.80 25.66 13.28
CA PHE A 76 -3.78 24.90 12.56
C PHE A 76 -3.00 25.84 11.62
N ARG A 77 -1.77 25.46 11.27
CA ARG A 77 -0.98 26.18 10.25
C ARG A 77 -1.12 25.43 8.93
N LEU A 78 -1.59 26.10 7.89
CA LEU A 78 -1.73 25.52 6.55
C LEU A 78 -0.75 26.21 5.60
N LEU A 79 0.20 25.48 5.04
CA LEU A 79 1.16 25.97 4.06
C LEU A 79 0.71 25.48 2.68
N VAL A 80 0.37 26.43 1.79
CA VAL A 80 -0.20 26.14 0.48
C VAL A 80 0.85 26.45 -0.58
N TYR A 81 1.37 25.41 -1.23
CA TYR A 81 2.37 25.53 -2.28
C TYR A 81 1.68 25.42 -3.65
N PRO A 82 1.83 26.43 -4.55
CA PRO A 82 1.17 26.42 -5.84
C PRO A 82 1.76 25.42 -6.84
N THR A 83 2.98 24.93 -6.57
CA THR A 83 3.68 23.97 -7.43
C THR A 83 4.25 22.82 -6.61
N HIS A 84 4.27 21.63 -7.22
CA HIS A 84 4.88 20.45 -6.63
C HIS A 84 6.37 20.65 -6.32
N ILE A 85 7.11 21.29 -7.23
CA ILE A 85 8.54 21.58 -7.03
C ILE A 85 8.74 22.46 -5.79
N GLY A 86 7.96 23.54 -5.66
CA GLY A 86 8.04 24.41 -4.49
C GLY A 86 7.69 23.68 -3.19
N PHE A 87 6.74 22.76 -3.23
CA PHE A 87 6.40 21.89 -2.09
C PHE A 87 7.57 20.98 -1.69
N ILE A 88 8.16 20.26 -2.65
CA ILE A 88 9.27 19.33 -2.41
C ILE A 88 10.50 20.08 -1.88
N GLU A 89 10.90 21.18 -2.52
CA GLU A 89 12.05 22.00 -2.11
C GLU A 89 11.87 22.56 -0.69
N ALA A 90 10.68 23.10 -0.39
CA ALA A 90 10.38 23.65 0.92
C ALA A 90 10.35 22.59 2.03
N GLY A 91 9.91 21.38 1.68
CA GLY A 91 9.85 20.24 2.58
C GLY A 91 11.17 19.49 2.73
N GLY A 92 12.22 19.84 1.96
CA GLY A 92 13.45 19.06 1.90
C GLY A 92 13.25 17.61 1.45
N LEU A 93 12.19 17.37 0.66
CA LEU A 93 11.78 16.05 0.21
C LEU A 93 12.59 15.62 -1.01
N GLU A 94 12.68 14.32 -1.26
CA GLU A 94 13.32 13.80 -2.47
C GLU A 94 12.40 13.99 -3.68
N GLU A 95 12.92 14.55 -4.78
CA GLU A 95 12.16 14.83 -6.01
C GLU A 95 11.51 13.60 -6.65
N ASN A 96 12.02 12.40 -6.39
CA ASN A 96 11.49 11.15 -6.94
C ASN A 96 10.32 10.56 -6.14
N LYS A 97 9.88 11.22 -5.06
CA LYS A 97 8.74 10.78 -4.24
C LYS A 97 7.50 11.58 -4.59
N PHE A 98 6.41 10.88 -4.91
CA PHE A 98 5.08 11.44 -5.17
C PHE A 98 4.37 11.91 -3.89
N THR A 99 5.09 12.64 -3.03
CA THR A 99 4.53 13.23 -1.81
C THR A 99 3.84 14.53 -2.14
N VAL A 100 2.58 14.64 -1.75
CA VAL A 100 1.70 15.77 -2.08
C VAL A 100 1.20 16.50 -0.85
N GLY A 101 1.51 16.00 0.35
CA GLY A 101 1.14 16.59 1.62
C GLY A 101 2.02 16.09 2.75
N THR A 102 2.09 16.88 3.82
CA THR A 102 2.68 16.47 5.10
C THR A 102 1.94 17.11 6.27
N ALA A 103 1.89 16.41 7.40
CA ALA A 103 1.42 16.93 8.68
C ALA A 103 2.49 16.74 9.77
N ALA A 104 2.76 17.81 10.51
CA ALA A 104 3.75 17.85 11.59
C ALA A 104 3.06 17.79 12.96
N SER A 105 3.40 16.79 13.78
CA SER A 105 2.78 16.58 15.10
C SER A 105 3.17 17.63 16.16
N TRP A 106 4.39 18.19 16.08
CA TRP A 106 4.92 19.10 17.11
C TRP A 106 4.34 20.51 17.06
N ASN A 107 3.84 20.95 15.91
CA ASN A 107 3.29 22.29 15.72
C ASN A 107 2.00 22.34 14.90
N GLU A 108 1.43 21.17 14.56
CA GLU A 108 0.17 21.03 13.83
C GLU A 108 0.17 21.81 12.49
N THR A 109 1.34 21.83 11.85
CA THR A 109 1.52 22.38 10.51
C THR A 109 1.14 21.32 9.49
N ILE A 110 0.29 21.73 8.57
CA ILE A 110 -0.12 20.98 7.39
C ILE A 110 0.49 21.70 6.19
N SER A 111 1.25 20.99 5.38
CA SER A 111 1.79 21.50 4.12
C SER A 111 1.17 20.73 2.98
N VAL A 112 0.69 21.41 1.95
CA VAL A 112 0.02 20.79 0.79
C VAL A 112 0.61 21.29 -0.53
N ASP A 113 0.86 20.35 -1.42
CA ASP A 113 0.97 20.61 -2.85
C ASP A 113 -0.43 20.90 -3.38
N ALA A 114 -0.72 22.19 -3.59
CA ALA A 114 -2.01 22.65 -4.08
C ALA A 114 -2.08 22.70 -5.60
N SER A 115 -1.03 22.29 -6.32
CA SER A 115 -1.02 22.33 -7.79
C SER A 115 -2.10 21.46 -8.44
N GLY A 116 -2.59 20.45 -7.71
CA GLY A 116 -3.56 19.48 -8.23
C GLY A 116 -2.97 18.53 -9.29
N ALA A 117 -1.65 18.56 -9.51
CA ALA A 117 -1.02 17.80 -10.57
C ALA A 117 -1.05 16.27 -10.35
N PHE A 118 -1.03 15.84 -9.08
CA PHE A 118 -0.90 14.43 -8.70
C PHE A 118 -2.13 13.87 -7.98
N ALA A 119 -2.90 14.71 -7.30
CA ALA A 119 -4.13 14.34 -6.61
C ALA A 119 -5.07 15.56 -6.50
N PRO A 120 -6.39 15.35 -6.46
CA PRO A 120 -7.35 16.38 -6.10
C PRO A 120 -7.00 17.01 -4.75
N ILE A 121 -7.09 18.33 -4.67
CA ILE A 121 -6.66 19.07 -3.48
C ILE A 121 -7.49 18.70 -2.25
N GLU A 122 -8.78 18.40 -2.43
CA GLU A 122 -9.69 17.97 -1.38
C GLU A 122 -9.24 16.64 -0.76
N GLU A 123 -8.75 15.69 -1.57
CA GLU A 123 -8.26 14.39 -1.09
C GLU A 123 -6.97 14.56 -0.27
N VAL A 124 -6.03 15.36 -0.77
CA VAL A 124 -4.78 15.68 -0.05
C VAL A 124 -5.10 16.36 1.29
N ILE A 125 -5.95 17.38 1.28
CA ILE A 125 -6.35 18.11 2.48
C ILE A 125 -7.03 17.17 3.49
N ALA A 126 -7.97 16.33 3.04
CA ALA A 126 -8.67 15.41 3.92
C ALA A 126 -7.70 14.41 4.59
N HIS A 127 -6.70 13.94 3.84
CA HIS A 127 -5.66 13.06 4.36
C HIS A 127 -4.82 13.76 5.43
N GLU A 128 -4.26 14.93 5.12
CA GLU A 128 -3.38 15.65 6.06
C GLU A 128 -4.12 16.17 7.30
N ILE A 129 -5.37 16.63 7.14
CA ILE A 129 -6.20 17.04 8.27
C ILE A 129 -6.49 15.86 9.18
N THR A 130 -6.67 14.65 8.63
CA THR A 130 -6.87 13.45 9.45
C THR A 130 -5.66 13.21 10.35
N HIS A 131 -4.44 13.33 9.83
CA HIS A 131 -3.23 13.27 10.66
C HIS A 131 -3.19 14.38 11.71
N ALA A 132 -3.46 15.63 11.33
CA ALA A 132 -3.44 16.76 12.26
C ALA A 132 -4.45 16.60 13.40
N ILE A 133 -5.64 16.06 13.12
CA ILE A 133 -6.65 15.74 14.12
C ILE A 133 -6.20 14.59 15.02
N ILE A 134 -5.60 13.53 14.46
CA ILE A 134 -5.01 12.43 15.24
C ILE A 134 -3.92 12.95 16.18
N PHE A 135 -3.02 13.80 15.69
CA PHE A 135 -1.96 14.41 16.51
C PHE A 135 -2.53 15.25 17.64
N ARG A 136 -3.56 16.06 17.35
CA ARG A 136 -4.25 16.84 18.37
C ARG A 136 -4.95 15.97 19.42
N ALA A 137 -5.52 14.83 19.00
CA ALA A 137 -6.21 13.90 19.89
C ALA A 137 -5.25 13.14 20.81
N LEU A 138 -4.11 12.69 20.27
CA LEU A 138 -3.18 11.80 20.98
C LEU A 138 -2.04 12.56 21.68
N GLY A 139 -1.65 13.74 21.18
CA GLY A 139 -0.50 14.49 21.67
C GLY A 139 0.76 13.60 21.73
N ASN A 140 1.41 13.56 22.90
CA ASN A 140 2.59 12.73 23.13
C ASN A 140 2.34 11.22 22.99
N ARG A 141 1.07 10.77 22.97
CA ARG A 141 0.70 9.35 22.79
C ARG A 141 0.58 8.96 21.32
N VAL A 142 0.85 9.86 20.38
CA VAL A 142 0.80 9.53 18.93
C VAL A 142 1.75 8.37 18.58
N SER A 143 2.86 8.21 19.30
CA SER A 143 3.79 7.09 19.13
C SER A 143 3.19 5.71 19.42
N GLU A 144 2.08 5.66 20.16
CA GLU A 144 1.34 4.43 20.45
C GLU A 144 0.41 4.01 19.31
N LEU A 145 0.18 4.90 18.33
CA LEU A 145 -0.61 4.60 17.14
C LEU A 145 0.32 4.02 16.05
N PRO A 146 0.09 2.78 15.59
CA PRO A 146 0.94 2.17 14.58
C PRO A 146 0.71 2.86 13.23
N LEU A 147 1.76 2.92 12.42
CA LEU A 147 1.76 3.61 11.13
C LEU A 147 0.62 3.14 10.22
N TRP A 148 0.37 1.83 10.11
CA TRP A 148 -0.75 1.30 9.32
C TRP A 148 -2.11 1.85 9.74
N LEU A 149 -2.32 2.12 11.03
CA LEU A 149 -3.59 2.64 11.50
C LEU A 149 -3.69 4.15 11.27
N ASN A 150 -2.58 4.88 11.46
CA ASN A 150 -2.52 6.31 11.17
C ASN A 150 -2.77 6.59 9.67
N GLU A 151 -2.03 5.92 8.79
CA GLU A 151 -2.19 6.06 7.34
C GLU A 151 -3.52 5.48 6.85
N GLY A 152 -3.95 4.35 7.44
CA GLY A 152 -5.22 3.74 7.10
C GLY A 152 -6.41 4.64 7.41
N LEU A 153 -6.38 5.37 8.53
CA LEU A 153 -7.44 6.33 8.90
C LEU A 153 -7.47 7.52 7.94
N ALA A 154 -6.30 8.06 7.61
CA ALA A 154 -6.17 9.20 6.69
C ALA A 154 -6.64 8.83 5.28
N LYS A 155 -6.11 7.73 4.72
CA LYS A 155 -6.48 7.24 3.38
C LYS A 155 -7.95 6.81 3.30
N HIS A 156 -8.46 6.09 4.31
CA HIS A 156 -9.87 5.72 4.35
C HIS A 156 -10.78 6.96 4.34
N ARG A 157 -10.32 8.07 4.93
CA ARG A 157 -11.12 9.29 5.03
C ARG A 157 -11.03 10.17 3.78
N SER A 158 -9.89 10.25 3.11
CA SER A 158 -9.70 11.03 1.90
C SER A 158 -10.32 10.36 0.68
N GLU A 159 -9.84 9.17 0.33
CA GLU A 159 -10.15 8.47 -0.92
C GLU A 159 -10.93 7.15 -0.69
N GLY A 160 -10.86 6.61 0.52
CA GLY A 160 -11.42 5.29 0.82
C GLY A 160 -10.57 4.16 0.24
N LEU A 161 -11.24 3.15 -0.31
CA LEU A 161 -10.59 2.07 -1.07
C LEU A 161 -10.87 2.25 -2.56
N THR A 162 -9.85 2.66 -3.30
CA THR A 162 -9.91 2.82 -4.77
C THR A 162 -10.09 1.47 -5.47
N HIS A 163 -10.29 1.49 -6.79
CA HIS A 163 -10.37 0.25 -7.56
C HIS A 163 -9.00 -0.45 -7.57
N GLU A 164 -7.94 0.34 -7.77
CA GLU A 164 -6.54 -0.07 -7.81
C GLU A 164 -6.10 -0.69 -6.48
N ASP A 165 -6.52 -0.10 -5.34
CA ASP A 165 -6.27 -0.68 -4.02
C ASP A 165 -6.89 -2.07 -3.90
N LYS A 166 -8.15 -2.21 -4.30
CA LYS A 166 -8.88 -3.48 -4.22
C LYS A 166 -8.23 -4.54 -5.10
N GLU A 167 -7.79 -4.18 -6.31
CA GLU A 167 -7.05 -5.09 -7.19
C GLU A 167 -5.70 -5.49 -6.60
N MET A 168 -4.95 -4.54 -6.03
CA MET A 168 -3.64 -4.81 -5.43
C MET A 168 -3.76 -5.75 -4.23
N ILE A 169 -4.74 -5.49 -3.36
CA ILE A 169 -5.06 -6.35 -2.21
C ILE A 169 -5.54 -7.72 -2.69
N ALA A 170 -6.43 -7.78 -3.69
CA ALA A 170 -6.93 -9.04 -4.26
C ALA A 170 -5.79 -9.91 -4.81
N ASN A 171 -4.88 -9.31 -5.57
CA ASN A 171 -3.71 -9.99 -6.11
C ASN A 171 -2.77 -10.49 -5.00
N ALA A 172 -2.47 -9.64 -4.01
CA ALA A 172 -1.66 -10.04 -2.87
C ALA A 172 -2.32 -11.14 -2.02
N ALA A 173 -3.64 -11.06 -1.83
CA ALA A 173 -4.43 -12.07 -1.16
C ALA A 173 -4.41 -13.40 -1.93
N ALA A 174 -4.61 -13.40 -3.24
CA ALA A 174 -4.53 -14.61 -4.07
C ALA A 174 -3.12 -15.22 -4.08
N ASN A 175 -2.07 -14.41 -4.01
CA ASN A 175 -0.68 -14.85 -4.07
C ASN A 175 -0.07 -15.21 -2.70
N GLY A 176 -0.78 -14.98 -1.58
CA GLY A 176 -0.21 -15.21 -0.26
C GLY A 176 0.82 -14.17 0.16
N THR A 177 0.84 -13.01 -0.49
CA THR A 177 1.87 -11.97 -0.29
C THR A 177 1.36 -10.75 0.48
N LEU A 178 0.19 -10.79 1.10
CA LEU A 178 -0.24 -9.70 2.00
C LEU A 178 0.79 -9.48 3.10
N ILE A 179 1.07 -8.21 3.42
CA ILE A 179 2.03 -7.81 4.46
C ILE A 179 1.32 -7.92 5.82
N PRO A 180 1.87 -8.64 6.81
CA PRO A 180 1.31 -8.66 8.16
C PRO A 180 1.24 -7.26 8.77
N LEU A 181 0.13 -6.87 9.41
CA LEU A 181 -0.04 -5.50 9.96
C LEU A 181 1.00 -5.17 11.05
N ASN A 182 1.49 -6.17 11.79
CA ASN A 182 2.58 -5.99 12.76
C ASN A 182 3.92 -5.60 12.10
N HIS A 183 4.10 -5.84 10.80
CA HIS A 183 5.27 -5.37 10.03
C HIS A 183 5.10 -3.93 9.53
N LEU A 184 3.91 -3.35 9.66
CA LEU A 184 3.56 -2.00 9.22
C LEU A 184 3.39 -1.03 10.40
N VAL A 185 4.04 -1.31 11.53
CA VAL A 185 3.89 -0.53 12.78
C VAL A 185 4.71 0.75 12.78
N ARG A 186 5.94 0.73 12.25
CA ARG A 186 6.87 1.87 12.31
C ARG A 186 7.24 2.44 10.95
N GLN A 187 7.30 1.59 9.93
CA GLN A 187 7.70 1.98 8.58
C GLN A 187 7.00 1.08 7.56
N PHE A 188 6.78 1.61 6.36
CA PHE A 188 6.31 0.83 5.23
C PHE A 188 7.50 0.32 4.40
N PRO A 189 7.42 -0.92 3.86
CA PRO A 189 8.44 -1.44 2.96
C PRO A 189 8.48 -0.62 1.67
N SER A 190 9.65 -0.09 1.31
CA SER A 190 9.82 0.81 0.16
C SER A 190 9.43 0.17 -1.17
N ASP A 191 9.71 -1.13 -1.33
CA ASP A 191 9.39 -1.93 -2.51
C ASP A 191 7.89 -2.28 -2.62
N ARG A 192 7.12 -2.10 -1.54
CA ARG A 192 5.69 -2.44 -1.47
C ARG A 192 4.85 -1.37 -0.79
N ILE A 193 5.29 -0.12 -0.88
CA ILE A 193 4.68 1.01 -0.18
C ILE A 193 3.21 1.19 -0.56
N ALA A 194 2.89 1.10 -1.85
CA ALA A 194 1.52 1.18 -2.37
C ALA A 194 0.58 0.15 -1.70
N LEU A 195 1.05 -1.10 -1.60
CA LEU A 195 0.29 -2.16 -0.96
C LEU A 195 0.15 -1.92 0.54
N ALA A 196 1.17 -1.38 1.20
CA ALA A 196 1.09 -1.05 2.61
C ALA A 196 -0.01 -0.01 2.88
N TYR A 197 -0.12 1.05 2.08
CA TYR A 197 -1.22 2.01 2.15
C TYR A 197 -2.58 1.36 1.84
N ALA A 198 -2.69 0.57 0.77
CA ALA A 198 -3.92 -0.11 0.40
C ALA A 198 -4.42 -1.05 1.53
N GLN A 199 -3.53 -1.86 2.11
CA GLN A 199 -3.86 -2.75 3.22
C GLN A 199 -4.25 -1.99 4.49
N SER A 200 -3.56 -0.88 4.77
CA SER A 200 -3.84 -0.01 5.91
C SER A 200 -5.27 0.55 5.82
N ALA A 201 -5.64 1.12 4.67
CA ALA A 201 -7.00 1.58 4.41
C ALA A 201 -8.02 0.42 4.44
N SER A 202 -7.65 -0.76 3.93
CA SER A 202 -8.51 -1.96 3.97
C SER A 202 -8.79 -2.45 5.40
N ALA A 203 -7.79 -2.38 6.28
CA ALA A 203 -7.97 -2.74 7.68
C ALA A 203 -8.92 -1.76 8.38
N VAL A 204 -8.78 -0.46 8.11
CA VAL A 204 -9.70 0.57 8.64
C VAL A 204 -11.12 0.42 8.07
N ASP A 205 -11.26 0.20 6.76
CA ASP A 205 -12.53 -0.08 6.11
C ASP A 205 -13.21 -1.31 6.75
N TYR A 206 -12.45 -2.38 7.00
CA TYR A 206 -12.94 -3.55 7.73
C TYR A 206 -13.42 -3.20 9.14
N MET A 207 -12.66 -2.36 9.87
CA MET A 207 -13.04 -1.90 11.20
C MET A 207 -14.39 -1.17 11.16
N VAL A 208 -14.53 -0.22 10.25
CA VAL A 208 -15.74 0.60 10.08
C VAL A 208 -16.94 -0.25 9.66
N ARG A 209 -16.77 -1.17 8.70
CA ARG A 209 -17.85 -2.03 8.22
C ARG A 209 -18.32 -3.05 9.26
N LYS A 210 -17.39 -3.63 10.04
CA LYS A 210 -17.71 -4.69 11.01
C LYS A 210 -18.15 -4.14 12.37
N TYR A 211 -17.52 -3.07 12.86
CA TYR A 211 -17.75 -2.54 14.21
C TYR A 211 -18.46 -1.17 14.22
N GLY A 212 -18.77 -0.65 13.03
CA GLY A 212 -19.54 0.58 12.82
C GLY A 212 -18.68 1.84 12.71
N LYS A 213 -19.27 2.90 12.14
CA LYS A 213 -18.61 4.21 11.89
C LYS A 213 -18.01 4.86 13.13
N SER A 214 -18.48 4.51 14.34
CA SER A 214 -17.96 5.06 15.60
C SER A 214 -16.68 4.36 16.10
N ALA A 215 -16.28 3.23 15.51
CA ALA A 215 -15.13 2.46 16.00
C ALA A 215 -13.80 3.23 15.98
N PRO A 216 -13.43 3.96 14.91
CA PRO A 216 -12.24 4.82 14.91
C PRO A 216 -12.22 5.84 16.04
N ARG A 217 -13.33 6.55 16.27
CA ARG A 217 -13.47 7.51 17.38
C ARG A 217 -13.29 6.85 18.74
N LYS A 218 -13.94 5.71 18.97
CA LYS A 218 -13.81 4.95 20.23
C LYS A 218 -12.36 4.52 20.47
N LEU A 219 -11.68 4.07 19.42
CA LEU A 219 -10.27 3.70 19.46
C LEU A 219 -9.41 4.88 19.85
N LEU A 220 -9.47 6.01 19.13
CA LEU A 220 -8.65 7.18 19.40
C LEU A 220 -8.91 7.75 20.80
N THR A 221 -10.17 7.80 21.23
CA THR A 221 -10.55 8.26 22.59
C THR A 221 -9.93 7.36 23.66
N GLU A 222 -10.03 6.04 23.51
CA GLU A 222 -9.48 5.11 24.48
C GLU A 222 -7.95 5.05 24.44
N LEU A 223 -7.33 5.26 23.27
CA LEU A 223 -5.88 5.36 23.13
C LEU A 223 -5.34 6.61 23.81
N ALA A 224 -5.98 7.77 23.61
CA ALA A 224 -5.65 9.01 24.29
C ALA A 224 -5.72 8.87 25.83
N ARG A 225 -6.72 8.10 26.32
CA ARG A 225 -6.93 7.87 27.76
C ARG A 225 -5.94 6.86 28.35
N SER A 226 -5.77 5.71 27.70
CA SER A 226 -5.06 4.56 28.27
C SER A 226 -3.59 4.46 27.87
N GLY A 227 -3.21 5.04 26.73
CA GLY A 227 -1.89 4.84 26.11
C GLY A 227 -1.61 3.41 25.68
N SER A 228 -2.62 2.54 25.59
CA SER A 228 -2.45 1.15 25.19
C SER A 228 -3.33 0.86 23.99
N LEU A 229 -2.68 0.55 22.87
CA LEU A 229 -3.37 0.22 21.63
C LEU A 229 -4.26 -1.02 21.79
N ASP A 230 -3.83 -2.04 22.54
CA ASP A 230 -4.66 -3.22 22.81
C ASP A 230 -5.91 -2.89 23.62
N LYS A 231 -5.82 -2.04 24.65
CA LYS A 231 -7.00 -1.57 25.39
C LYS A 231 -7.94 -0.77 24.49
N ALA A 232 -7.37 0.10 23.64
CA ALA A 232 -8.12 0.89 22.67
C ALA A 232 -8.86 0.02 21.64
N MET A 233 -8.16 -0.95 21.05
CA MET A 233 -8.75 -1.91 20.11
C MET A 233 -9.81 -2.77 20.78
N MET A 234 -9.56 -3.22 22.01
CA MET A 234 -10.53 -4.01 22.77
C MET A 234 -11.81 -3.21 23.03
N LYS A 235 -11.69 -1.93 23.39
CA LYS A 235 -12.84 -1.05 23.61
C LYS A 235 -13.62 -0.74 22.32
N ALA A 236 -12.92 -0.58 21.20
CA ALA A 236 -13.52 -0.22 19.92
C ALA A 236 -14.14 -1.42 19.18
N THR A 237 -13.54 -2.61 19.31
CA THR A 237 -13.84 -3.78 18.46
C THR A 237 -14.11 -5.07 19.24
N GLY A 238 -13.87 -5.09 20.56
CA GLY A 238 -13.91 -6.33 21.36
C GLY A 238 -12.76 -7.29 21.07
N LYS A 239 -11.71 -6.83 20.39
CA LYS A 239 -10.53 -7.63 20.00
C LYS A 239 -9.24 -6.89 20.36
N THR A 240 -8.21 -7.67 20.72
CA THR A 240 -6.83 -7.17 20.72
C THR A 240 -6.38 -6.81 19.30
N VAL A 241 -5.29 -6.07 19.17
CA VAL A 241 -4.70 -5.70 17.87
C VAL A 241 -4.38 -6.96 17.06
N SER A 242 -3.80 -7.97 17.69
CA SER A 242 -3.44 -9.24 17.03
C SER A 242 -4.68 -10.01 16.55
N GLN A 243 -5.73 -10.08 17.38
CA GLN A 243 -6.96 -10.76 16.99
C GLN A 243 -7.67 -10.02 15.84
N PHE A 244 -7.72 -8.69 15.91
CA PHE A 244 -8.27 -7.88 14.82
C PHE A 244 -7.50 -8.09 13.52
N ALA A 245 -6.16 -8.09 13.57
CA ALA A 245 -5.33 -8.31 12.38
C ALA A 245 -5.56 -9.70 11.77
N ALA A 246 -5.71 -10.74 12.61
CA ALA A 246 -6.04 -12.08 12.14
C ALA A 246 -7.44 -12.17 11.51
N ASP A 247 -8.44 -11.55 12.14
CA ASP A 247 -9.81 -11.46 11.65
C ASP A 247 -9.89 -10.74 10.29
N TRP A 248 -9.19 -9.61 10.15
CA TRP A 248 -9.06 -8.86 8.89
C TRP A 248 -8.37 -9.70 7.81
N TYR A 249 -7.23 -10.33 8.13
CA TYR A 249 -6.49 -11.16 7.18
C TYR A 249 -7.34 -12.34 6.67
N SER A 250 -8.02 -13.03 7.58
CA SER A 250 -8.93 -14.13 7.25
C SER A 250 -10.06 -13.65 6.33
N THR A 251 -10.73 -12.54 6.69
CA THR A 251 -11.82 -11.98 5.87
C THR A 251 -11.35 -11.58 4.47
N THR A 252 -10.17 -10.96 4.38
CA THR A 252 -9.60 -10.47 3.11
C THR A 252 -9.17 -11.63 2.19
N THR A 253 -8.69 -12.73 2.76
CA THR A 253 -8.21 -13.89 1.99
C THR A 253 -9.27 -14.97 1.73
N ALA A 254 -10.38 -14.97 2.47
CA ALA A 254 -11.43 -15.99 2.40
C ALA A 254 -12.02 -16.18 1.00
N LYS A 255 -11.98 -15.18 0.12
CA LYS A 255 -12.49 -15.31 -1.27
C LYS A 255 -11.50 -15.95 -2.23
N TYR A 256 -10.23 -16.06 -1.86
CA TYR A 256 -9.13 -16.48 -2.73
C TYR A 256 -8.54 -17.84 -2.36
N TRP A 257 -9.13 -18.54 -1.39
CA TRP A 257 -8.65 -19.84 -0.93
C TRP A 257 -8.66 -20.90 -2.04
N THR A 258 -9.71 -20.93 -2.88
CA THR A 258 -9.80 -21.85 -4.04
C THR A 258 -8.71 -21.57 -5.06
N ILE A 259 -8.42 -20.30 -5.35
CA ILE A 259 -7.36 -19.87 -6.27
C ILE A 259 -5.98 -20.27 -5.74
N ARG A 260 -5.76 -20.16 -4.42
CA ARG A 260 -4.52 -20.64 -3.79
C ARG A 260 -4.37 -22.16 -3.94
N LEU A 261 -5.44 -22.92 -3.70
CA LEU A 261 -5.43 -24.38 -3.84
C LEU A 261 -5.18 -24.84 -5.28
N THR A 262 -5.86 -24.25 -6.25
CA THR A 262 -5.72 -24.64 -7.66
C THR A 262 -4.32 -24.35 -8.19
N ARG A 263 -3.67 -23.26 -7.77
CA ARG A 263 -2.30 -22.93 -8.19
C ARG A 263 -1.23 -23.86 -7.63
N ILE A 264 -1.35 -24.24 -6.35
CA ILE A 264 -0.47 -25.25 -5.76
C ILE A 264 -0.69 -26.59 -6.46
N GLY A 265 -1.95 -26.97 -6.69
CA GLY A 265 -2.30 -28.18 -7.42
C GLY A 265 -1.74 -28.21 -8.85
N SER A 266 -1.84 -27.10 -9.60
CA SER A 266 -1.32 -27.03 -10.97
C SER A 266 0.20 -27.15 -11.02
N ALA A 267 0.93 -26.58 -10.07
CA ALA A 267 2.39 -26.70 -10.02
C ALA A 267 2.83 -28.15 -9.79
N VAL A 268 2.14 -28.88 -8.92
CA VAL A 268 2.39 -30.31 -8.66
C VAL A 268 2.10 -31.14 -9.90
N VAL A 269 0.95 -30.92 -10.55
CA VAL A 269 0.55 -31.65 -11.76
C VAL A 269 1.52 -31.37 -12.92
N SER A 270 1.88 -30.12 -13.17
CA SER A 270 2.84 -29.76 -14.24
C SER A 270 4.22 -30.37 -13.99
N THR A 271 4.68 -30.40 -12.73
CA THR A 271 5.95 -31.05 -12.37
C THR A 271 5.88 -32.56 -12.58
N ALA A 272 4.79 -33.21 -12.17
CA ALA A 272 4.59 -34.64 -12.39
C ALA A 272 4.53 -34.99 -13.89
N MET A 273 3.84 -34.18 -14.70
CA MET A 273 3.77 -34.36 -16.15
C MET A 273 5.14 -34.18 -16.82
N ALA A 274 5.95 -33.22 -16.37
CA ALA A 274 7.31 -33.06 -16.87
C ALA A 274 8.19 -34.28 -16.56
N ILE A 275 8.11 -34.82 -15.33
CA ILE A 275 8.83 -36.04 -14.94
C ILE A 275 8.41 -37.23 -15.81
N LEU A 276 7.11 -37.43 -16.03
CA LEU A 276 6.60 -38.50 -16.89
C LEU A 276 7.06 -38.35 -18.34
N ALA A 277 7.07 -37.12 -18.88
CA ALA A 277 7.55 -36.85 -20.23
C ALA A 277 9.05 -37.16 -20.37
N ILE A 278 9.86 -36.79 -19.39
CA ILE A 278 11.30 -37.10 -19.35
C ILE A 278 11.50 -38.61 -19.28
N ALA A 279 10.78 -39.31 -18.39
CA ALA A 279 10.87 -40.77 -18.29
C ALA A 279 10.49 -41.46 -19.60
N ALA A 280 9.39 -41.06 -20.23
CA ALA A 280 8.96 -41.58 -21.53
C ALA A 280 9.99 -41.31 -22.63
N PHE A 281 10.62 -40.13 -22.64
CA PHE A 281 11.70 -39.80 -23.57
C PHE A 281 12.93 -40.70 -23.37
N LEU A 282 13.36 -40.91 -22.12
CA LEU A 282 14.49 -41.78 -21.79
C LEU A 282 14.21 -43.24 -22.20
N VAL A 283 13.00 -43.74 -21.95
CA VAL A 283 12.58 -45.08 -22.37
C VAL A 283 12.59 -45.20 -23.90
N ARG A 284 12.00 -44.24 -24.62
CA ARG A 284 12.01 -44.23 -26.10
C ARG A 284 13.42 -44.14 -26.67
N ARG A 285 14.29 -43.34 -26.06
CA ARG A 285 15.69 -43.22 -26.45
C ARG A 285 16.42 -44.55 -26.30
N LYS A 286 16.22 -45.24 -25.16
CA LYS A 286 16.81 -46.57 -24.92
C LYS A 286 16.31 -47.59 -25.96
N GLN A 287 15.00 -47.65 -26.20
CA GLN A 287 14.40 -48.54 -27.19
C GLN A 287 14.94 -48.31 -28.61
N LYS A 288 15.12 -47.05 -29.03
CA LYS A 288 15.72 -46.71 -30.33
C LYS A 288 17.17 -47.17 -30.45
N ILE A 289 17.97 -46.99 -29.39
CA ILE A 289 19.36 -47.46 -29.36
C ILE A 289 19.42 -48.99 -29.45
N GLU A 290 18.58 -49.70 -28.70
CA GLU A 290 18.51 -51.17 -28.76
C GLU A 290 18.00 -51.68 -30.11
N ALA A 291 17.04 -50.99 -30.73
CA ALA A 291 16.58 -51.30 -32.08
C ALA A 291 17.69 -51.09 -33.13
N ALA A 292 18.46 -50.00 -33.03
CA ALA A 292 19.59 -49.74 -33.92
C ALA A 292 20.69 -50.81 -33.78
N LYS A 293 21.03 -51.21 -32.54
CA LYS A 293 22.01 -52.29 -32.29
C LYS A 293 21.57 -53.63 -32.88
N ARG A 294 20.28 -53.99 -32.73
CA ARG A 294 19.72 -55.21 -33.34
C ARG A 294 19.79 -55.17 -34.86
N TRP A 295 19.45 -54.04 -35.45
CA TRP A 295 19.53 -53.84 -36.90
C TRP A 295 20.97 -53.93 -37.42
N GLU A 296 21.96 -53.34 -36.72
CA GLU A 296 23.38 -53.48 -37.05
C GLU A 296 23.86 -54.94 -36.99
N GLN A 297 23.44 -55.70 -35.96
CA GLN A 297 23.76 -57.13 -35.85
C GLN A 297 23.14 -57.95 -36.99
N GLU A 298 21.87 -57.72 -37.32
CA GLU A 298 21.20 -58.41 -38.42
C GLU A 298 21.86 -58.13 -39.78
N GLU A 299 22.24 -56.87 -40.05
CA GLU A 299 22.95 -56.52 -41.28
C GLU A 299 24.36 -57.13 -41.31
N PHE A 300 25.08 -57.11 -40.19
CA PHE A 300 26.39 -57.76 -40.08
C PHE A 300 26.31 -59.26 -40.35
N GLU A 301 25.31 -59.96 -39.77
CA GLU A 301 25.07 -61.38 -40.03
C GLU A 301 24.73 -61.67 -41.50
N LYS A 302 23.89 -60.83 -42.14
CA LYS A 302 23.58 -60.95 -43.57
C LYS A 302 24.83 -60.78 -44.44
N MET A 303 25.68 -59.80 -44.12
CA MET A 303 26.95 -59.60 -44.83
C MET A 303 27.88 -60.80 -44.68
N LEU A 304 28.00 -61.34 -43.47
CA LEU A 304 28.81 -62.53 -43.19
C LEU A 304 28.32 -63.76 -43.98
N ARG A 305 27.00 -64.00 -43.98
CA ARG A 305 26.39 -65.07 -44.78
C ARG A 305 26.69 -64.91 -46.27
N LYS A 306 26.54 -63.70 -46.81
CA LYS A 306 26.81 -63.41 -48.22
C LYS A 306 28.29 -63.59 -48.58
N GLN A 307 29.22 -63.29 -47.67
CA GLN A 307 30.66 -63.56 -47.88
C GLN A 307 30.99 -65.05 -47.81
N LEU A 308 30.38 -65.79 -46.87
CA LEU A 308 30.54 -67.24 -46.76
C LEU A 308 29.97 -67.97 -47.99
N ASP A 309 28.83 -67.54 -48.51
CA ASP A 309 28.20 -68.12 -49.71
C ASP A 309 29.00 -67.82 -51.00
N ASN A 310 29.70 -66.68 -51.07
CA ASN A 310 30.53 -66.29 -52.21
C ASN A 310 32.00 -66.76 -52.12
N GLY A 311 32.36 -67.46 -51.03
CA GLY A 311 33.75 -67.67 -50.62
C GLY A 311 34.21 -69.13 -50.66
N TRP A 312 33.88 -69.91 -51.69
CA TRP A 312 34.61 -71.16 -52.01
C TRP A 312 34.65 -71.39 -53.54
N PRO A 313 35.75 -71.05 -54.23
CA PRO A 313 36.05 -71.64 -55.52
C PRO A 313 36.45 -73.11 -55.28
N ARG A 314 35.72 -74.05 -55.88
CA ARG A 314 36.23 -75.41 -56.11
C ARG A 314 37.20 -75.40 -57.29
#